data_AF-A0ABD0S0V1-F1
#
_entry.id   AF-A0ABD0S0V1-F1
#
_cell.length_a   1.000
_cell.length_b   1.000
_cell.length_c   1.000
_cell.angle_alpha   90.00
_cell.angle_beta   90.00
_cell.angle_gamma   90.00
#
_symmetry.space_group_name_H-M   'P 1'
#
loop_
_entity.id
_entity.type
_entity.pdbx_description
1 polymer ?
#
loop_
_entity_poly.entity_id
_entity_poly.type
_entity_poly.pdbx_seq_one_letter_code
_entity_poly.pdbx_strand_id
1 'polypeptide(L)' 'GFCAYLEQCFTDLKQRGVVIGFDARAHPPSGGSSKRFARLAASVLISRGVPVYLFSDITPTPYV' A
#
# COMPACT_ATOMS: atom_id res chain seq x y z
N GLY A 1 -1.48 -8.14 12.08
CA GLY A 1 -0.90 -7.10 11.20
C GLY A 1 -2.00 -6.39 10.42
N PHE A 2 -1.70 -5.30 9.72
CA PHE A 2 -2.72 -4.42 9.10
C PHE A 2 -3.66 -5.16 8.13
N CYS A 3 -3.14 -6.03 7.25
CA CYS A 3 -3.98 -6.83 6.36
C CYS A 3 -5.00 -7.71 7.11
N ALA A 4 -4.60 -8.38 8.19
CA ALA A 4 -5.50 -9.22 8.99
C ALA A 4 -6.56 -8.39 9.71
N TYR A 5 -6.23 -7.16 10.13
CA TYR A 5 -7.20 -6.23 10.69
C TYR A 5 -8.25 -5.81 9.64
N LEU A 6 -7.81 -5.47 8.43
CA LEU A 6 -8.73 -5.15 7.34
C LEU A 6 -9.66 -6.32 6.99
N GLU A 7 -9.14 -7.55 6.97
CA GLU A 7 -9.95 -8.76 6.72
C GLU A 7 -11.03 -8.98 7.79
N GLN A 8 -10.79 -8.54 9.04
CA GLN A 8 -11.78 -8.61 10.13
C GLN A 8 -12.82 -7.48 10.03
N CYS A 9 -12.41 -6.28 9.62
CA CYS A 9 -13.29 -5.12 9.55
C CYS A 9 -14.16 -5.07 8.29
N PHE A 10 -13.71 -5.69 7.20
CA PHE A 10 -14.35 -5.58 5.89
C PHE A 10 -14.51 -6.94 5.23
N THR A 11 -15.73 -7.48 5.24
CA THR A 11 -16.06 -8.78 4.67
C THR A 11 -15.88 -8.84 3.15
N ASP A 12 -15.95 -7.70 2.47
CA ASP A 12 -15.81 -7.52 1.03
C ASP A 12 -14.42 -6.98 0.60
N LEU A 13 -13.43 -7.00 1.51
CA LEU A 13 -12.08 -6.48 1.24
C LEU A 13 -11.45 -7.07 -0.03
N LYS A 14 -11.63 -8.37 -0.27
CA LYS A 14 -11.06 -9.06 -1.45
C LYS A 14 -11.73 -8.67 -2.77
N GLN A 15 -12.91 -8.06 -2.70
CA GLN A 15 -13.63 -7.54 -3.86
C GLN A 15 -13.31 -6.06 -4.10
N ARG A 16 -13.23 -5.25 -3.03
CA ARG A 16 -12.93 -3.81 -3.10
C ARG A 16 -11.44 -3.48 -3.27
N GLY A 17 -10.57 -4.19 -2.55
CA GLY A 17 -9.15 -3.90 -2.51
C GLY A 17 -8.76 -2.68 -1.69
N VAL A 18 -7.54 -2.20 -1.89
CA VAL A 18 -7.00 -0.99 -1.26
C VAL A 18 -6.25 -0.12 -2.24
N VAL A 19 -6.21 1.19 -1.97
CA VAL A 19 -5.42 2.17 -2.70
C VAL A 19 -4.15 2.47 -1.91
N ILE A 20 -3.00 2.53 -2.58
CA ILE A 20 -1.72 2.87 -1.94
C ILE A 20 -1.07 4.01 -2.72
N GLY A 21 -0.77 5.09 -2.01
CA GLY A 21 0.10 6.18 -2.47
C GLY A 21 1.41 6.22 -1.70
N PHE A 22 2.36 7.02 -2.20
CA PHE A 22 3.60 7.35 -1.51
C PHE A 22 3.96 8.81 -1.74
N ASP A 23 4.70 9.40 -0.81
CA ASP A 23 5.22 10.77 -0.95
C ASP A 23 6.69 10.79 -1.39
N ALA A 24 7.34 11.96 -1.37
CA ALA A 24 8.72 12.12 -1.83
C ALA A 24 9.80 11.59 -0.85
N ARG A 25 9.45 10.96 0.28
CA ARG A 25 10.45 10.59 1.30
C ARG A 25 11.40 9.50 0.82
N ALA A 26 12.69 9.78 0.87
CA ALA A 26 13.76 8.83 0.60
C ALA A 26 14.93 9.01 1.58
N HIS A 27 15.60 7.91 1.90
CA HIS A 27 16.80 7.86 2.72
C HIS A 27 17.88 7.06 1.97
N PRO A 28 18.67 7.72 1.09
CA PRO A 28 19.67 7.06 0.26
C PRO A 28 20.67 6.18 1.03
N PRO A 29 21.19 6.56 2.21
CA PRO A 29 22.19 5.73 2.91
C PRO A 29 21.69 4.34 3.30
N SER A 30 20.37 4.17 3.54
CA SER A 30 19.77 2.86 3.84
C SER A 30 19.11 2.20 2.63
N GLY A 31 19.08 2.87 1.48
CA GLY A 31 18.27 2.45 0.32
C GLY A 31 16.76 2.42 0.61
N GLY A 32 16.31 3.11 1.65
CA GLY A 32 14.91 3.21 2.05
C GLY A 32 14.20 4.32 1.28
N SER A 33 12.96 4.08 0.87
CA SER A 33 12.08 5.13 0.34
C SER A 33 10.63 4.79 0.58
N SER A 34 9.77 5.80 0.67
CA SER A 34 8.32 5.67 0.69
C SER A 34 7.81 4.86 -0.51
N LYS A 35 8.38 5.08 -1.71
CA LYS A 35 8.09 4.31 -2.93
C LYS A 35 8.40 2.83 -2.76
N ARG A 36 9.55 2.51 -2.18
CA ARG A 36 9.94 1.11 -1.92
C ARG A 36 9.05 0.48 -0.85
N PHE A 37 8.72 1.22 0.20
CA PHE A 37 7.80 0.77 1.25
C PHE A 37 6.39 0.50 0.70
N ALA A 38 5.84 1.40 -0.12
CA ALA A 38 4.53 1.23 -0.76
C ALA A 38 4.49 -0.02 -1.66
N ARG A 39 5.57 -0.29 -2.41
CA ARG A 39 5.68 -1.53 -3.21
C ARG A 39 5.70 -2.78 -2.34
N LEU A 40 6.45 -2.77 -1.23
CA LEU A 40 6.48 -3.91 -0.30
C LEU A 40 5.10 -4.14 0.34
N ALA A 41 4.43 -3.07 0.77
CA ALA A 41 3.08 -3.16 1.31
C ALA A 41 2.09 -3.73 0.27
N ALA A 42 2.16 -3.26 -0.97
CA ALA A 42 1.36 -3.79 -2.09
C ALA A 42 1.62 -5.29 -2.30
N SER A 43 2.89 -5.73 -2.33
CA SER A 43 3.22 -7.16 -2.48
C SER A 43 2.65 -8.03 -1.36
N VAL A 44 2.64 -7.55 -0.12
CA VAL A 44 2.05 -8.28 1.03
C VAL A 44 0.53 -8.40 0.90
N LEU A 45 -0.15 -7.34 0.45
CA LEU A 45 -1.61 -7.36 0.28
C LEU A 45 -2.03 -8.24 -0.91
N ILE A 46 -1.30 -8.14 -2.02
CA ILE A 46 -1.53 -8.98 -3.21
C ILE A 46 -1.33 -10.46 -2.88
N SER A 47 -0.30 -10.83 -2.11
CA SER A 47 -0.07 -12.23 -1.72
C SER A 47 -1.18 -12.80 -0.82
N ARG A 48 -1.99 -11.93 -0.19
CA ARG A 48 -3.19 -12.29 0.59
C ARG A 48 -4.47 -12.32 -0.25
N GLY A 49 -4.38 -12.04 -1.55
CA GLY A 49 -5.52 -11.99 -2.46
C GLY A 49 -6.35 -10.71 -2.32
N VAL A 50 -5.77 -9.63 -1.80
CA VAL A 50 -6.40 -8.30 -1.74
C VAL A 50 -5.96 -7.51 -2.98
N PRO A 51 -6.89 -7.03 -3.83
CA PRO A 51 -6.54 -6.15 -4.95
C PRO A 51 -5.86 -4.87 -4.46
N VAL A 52 -4.82 -4.41 -5.16
CA VAL A 52 -4.10 -3.18 -4.81
C VAL A 52 -4.03 -2.25 -6.01
N TYR A 53 -4.45 -1.01 -5.80
CA TYR A 53 -4.32 0.09 -6.75
C TYR A 53 -3.17 1.00 -6.29
N LEU A 54 -1.99 0.81 -6.89
CA LEU A 54 -0.78 1.55 -6.54
C LEU A 54 -0.60 2.74 -7.47
N PHE A 55 -0.52 3.96 -6.93
CA PHE A 55 -0.20 5.15 -7.73
C PHE A 55 1.21 5.06 -8.34
N SER A 56 1.36 5.52 -9.60
CA SER A 56 2.64 5.50 -10.33
C SER A 56 3.65 6.51 -9.79
N ASP A 57 3.14 7.63 -9.27
CA ASP A 57 3.90 8.82 -8.91
C ASP A 57 3.58 9.31 -7.49
N ILE A 58 4.38 10.26 -7.03
CA ILE A 58 4.22 10.91 -5.72
C ILE A 58 2.82 11.48 -5.63
N THR A 59 2.08 11.09 -4.58
CA THR A 59 0.68 11.46 -4.42
C THR A 59 0.47 12.12 -3.06
N PRO A 60 0.04 13.39 -2.99
CA PRO A 60 -0.38 14.01 -1.74
C PRO A 60 -1.54 13.23 -1.13
N THR A 61 -1.53 13.06 0.21
CA THR A 61 -2.56 12.32 0.94
C THR A 61 -4.02 12.69 0.62
N PRO A 62 -4.42 13.95 0.33
CA PRO A 62 -5.82 14.21 -0.02
C PRO A 62 -6.30 13.54 -1.33
N TYR A 63 -5.40 13.02 -2.16
CA TYR A 63 -5.75 12.30 -3.39
C TYR A 63 -5.80 10.76 -3.21
N VAL A 64 -5.62 10.26 -1.97
CA VAL A 64 -5.54 8.82 -1.63
C VAL A 64 -6.55 8.46 -0.56
#